data_AF-A0A2P7TNE3-F1
#
_entry.id   AF-A0A2P7TNE3-F1
#
_cell.length_a   1.000
_cell.length_b   1.000
_cell.length_c   1.000
_cell.angle_alpha   90.00
_cell.angle_beta   90.00
_cell.angle_gamma   90.00
#
_symmetry.space_group_name_H-M   'P 1'
#
loop_
_entity.id
_entity.type
_entity.pdbx_description
1 polymer ?
#
loop_
_entity_poly.entity_id
_entity_poly.type
_entity_poly.pdbx_seq_one_letter_code
_entity_poly.pdbx_strand_id
1 'polypeptide(L)'
;MKKLAAIFLILVLFTSSCIFRDDMQALTHNNWRLKSWTISPAATGVTDLYAQLPDCKKDDLLNFEYESVLITDEGETKCNSADPQTVNSYWHMNDDNTELTFYDDTTSTTYEVKNISRKNLELETSFADEATGITYTWKKSYKSL
;
A
#
# COMPACT_ATOMS: atom_id res chain seq x y z
N MET A 1 -40.65 -40.51 40.07
CA MET A 1 -39.45 -39.63 40.08
C MET A 1 -38.66 -39.87 38.80
N LYS A 2 -39.01 -39.19 37.71
CA LYS A 2 -38.31 -39.31 36.42
C LYS A 2 -37.17 -38.28 36.42
N LYS A 3 -35.92 -38.74 36.41
CA LYS A 3 -34.76 -37.86 36.28
C LYS A 3 -34.67 -37.39 34.83
N LEU A 4 -34.92 -36.11 34.58
CA LEU A 4 -34.62 -35.47 33.30
C LEU A 4 -33.10 -35.29 33.21
N ALA A 5 -32.47 -36.00 32.27
CA ALA A 5 -31.10 -35.72 31.84
C ALA A 5 -31.16 -34.61 30.79
N ALA A 6 -30.61 -33.45 31.13
CA ALA A 6 -30.45 -32.34 30.19
C ALA A 6 -29.30 -32.67 29.22
N ILE A 7 -29.62 -32.80 27.93
CA ILE A 7 -28.64 -32.96 26.85
C ILE A 7 -28.24 -31.56 26.40
N PHE A 8 -26.99 -31.19 26.70
CA PHE A 8 -26.36 -29.95 26.26
C PHE A 8 -25.90 -30.13 24.81
N LEU A 9 -26.71 -29.67 23.85
CA LEU A 9 -26.32 -29.65 22.43
C LEU A 9 -25.37 -28.46 22.23
N ILE A 10 -24.06 -28.75 22.14
CA ILE A 10 -23.02 -27.78 21.84
C ILE A 10 -23.25 -27.26 20.42
N LEU A 11 -23.79 -26.05 20.32
CA LEU A 11 -23.84 -25.29 19.07
C LEU A 11 -22.40 -24.82 18.77
N VAL A 12 -21.71 -25.50 17.87
CA VAL A 12 -20.42 -25.04 17.34
C VAL A 12 -20.72 -23.81 16.47
N LEU A 13 -20.69 -22.64 17.09
CA LEU A 13 -20.60 -21.37 16.40
C LEU A 13 -19.23 -21.35 15.71
N PHE A 14 -19.21 -21.69 14.42
CA PHE A 14 -18.16 -21.25 13.53
C PHE A 14 -18.18 -19.71 13.55
N THR A 15 -17.45 -19.13 14.48
CA THR A 15 -17.03 -17.74 14.38
C THR A 15 -16.05 -17.70 13.23
N SER A 16 -16.57 -17.67 12.00
CA SER A 16 -15.87 -16.97 10.94
C SER A 16 -15.59 -15.60 11.54
N SER A 17 -14.33 -15.38 11.91
CA SER A 17 -13.86 -14.05 12.19
C SER A 17 -13.98 -13.32 10.87
N CYS A 18 -15.17 -12.79 10.61
CA CYS A 18 -15.38 -11.75 9.64
C CYS A 18 -14.65 -10.55 10.24
N ILE A 19 -13.32 -10.58 10.14
CA ILE A 19 -12.55 -9.35 10.13
C ILE A 19 -13.11 -8.67 8.90
N PHE A 20 -14.02 -7.74 9.11
CA PHE A 20 -14.42 -6.81 8.07
C PHE A 20 -13.13 -6.08 7.72
N ARG A 21 -12.42 -6.59 6.71
CA ARG A 21 -11.21 -6.00 6.18
C ARG A 21 -11.67 -4.73 5.53
N ASP A 22 -11.71 -3.68 6.33
CA ASP A 22 -12.05 -2.32 5.96
C ASP A 22 -10.93 -1.68 5.11
N ASP A 23 -10.10 -2.50 4.48
CA ASP A 23 -8.84 -2.16 3.83
C ASP A 23 -9.08 -1.16 2.71
N MET A 24 -10.14 -1.37 1.92
CA MET A 24 -10.52 -0.42 0.87
C MET A 24 -10.95 0.93 1.46
N GLN A 25 -11.76 0.96 2.52
CA GLN A 25 -12.08 2.23 3.18
C GLN A 25 -10.84 2.86 3.82
N ALA A 26 -9.94 2.06 4.39
CA ALA A 26 -8.70 2.56 4.96
C ALA A 26 -7.79 3.15 3.87
N LEU A 27 -7.72 2.52 2.69
CA LEU A 27 -6.96 3.02 1.56
C LEU A 27 -7.52 4.33 1.04
N THR A 28 -8.84 4.42 0.85
CA THR A 28 -9.48 5.55 0.16
C THR A 28 -9.90 6.72 1.04
N HIS A 29 -9.93 6.59 2.37
CA HIS A 29 -10.29 7.69 3.28
C HIS A 29 -9.08 8.42 3.88
N ASN A 30 -7.86 8.04 3.50
CA ASN A 30 -6.63 8.61 4.06
C ASN A 30 -5.75 9.21 2.97
N ASN A 31 -5.03 10.27 3.34
CA ASN A 31 -3.85 10.72 2.60
C ASN A 31 -2.63 9.97 3.12
N TRP A 32 -1.81 9.46 2.21
CA TRP A 32 -0.69 8.59 2.52
C TRP A 32 0.63 9.29 2.23
N ARG A 33 1.45 9.50 3.27
CA ARG A 33 2.81 10.02 3.13
C ARG A 33 3.82 8.90 3.21
N LEU A 34 4.78 8.89 2.28
CA LEU A 34 5.88 7.92 2.29
C LEU A 34 6.69 8.04 3.58
N LYS A 35 6.90 6.90 4.24
CA LYS A 35 7.65 6.78 5.49
C LYS A 35 8.97 6.03 5.30
N SER A 36 9.00 5.04 4.42
CA SER A 36 10.23 4.32 4.07
C SER A 36 10.17 3.79 2.64
N TRP A 37 11.34 3.68 2.01
CA TRP A 37 11.52 3.02 0.72
C TRP A 37 12.90 2.38 0.71
N THR A 38 12.94 1.05 0.64
CA THR A 38 14.19 0.29 0.62
C THR A 38 14.27 -0.63 -0.58
N ILE A 39 15.50 -1.02 -0.93
CA ILE A 39 15.82 -1.99 -1.97
C ILE A 39 16.75 -3.07 -1.44
N SER A 40 16.54 -4.32 -1.87
CA SER A 40 17.42 -5.45 -1.59
C SER A 40 17.54 -6.36 -2.83
N PRO A 41 18.75 -6.81 -3.22
CA PRO A 41 20.05 -6.40 -2.69
C PRO A 41 20.31 -4.91 -2.98
N ALA A 42 21.42 -4.38 -2.46
CA ALA A 42 21.77 -2.98 -2.71
C ALA A 42 21.93 -2.71 -4.21
N ALA A 43 21.22 -1.72 -4.76
CA ALA A 43 21.53 -1.19 -6.08
C ALA A 43 22.59 -0.10 -5.92
N THR A 44 23.69 -0.23 -6.65
CA THR A 44 24.83 0.72 -6.61
C THR A 44 25.35 1.02 -5.19
N GLY A 45 25.23 0.06 -4.26
CA GLY A 45 25.64 0.22 -2.86
C GLY A 45 24.61 0.91 -1.95
N VAL A 46 23.44 1.27 -2.48
CA VAL A 46 22.35 1.91 -1.74
C VAL A 46 21.26 0.88 -1.41
N THR A 47 20.78 0.90 -0.17
CA THR A 47 19.64 0.08 0.30
C THR A 47 18.48 0.92 0.80
N ASP A 48 18.75 2.11 1.36
CA ASP A 48 17.74 3.08 1.79
C ASP A 48 17.55 4.15 0.71
N LEU A 49 16.52 3.96 -0.12
CA LEU A 49 16.17 4.89 -1.19
C LEU A 49 15.44 6.13 -0.65
N TYR A 50 14.73 6.00 0.48
CA TYR A 50 14.05 7.13 1.12
C TYR A 50 15.04 8.20 1.60
N ALA A 51 16.18 7.78 2.15
CA ALA A 51 17.25 8.69 2.54
C ALA A 51 17.84 9.49 1.35
N GLN A 52 17.71 8.99 0.12
CA GLN A 52 18.21 9.66 -1.09
C GLN A 52 17.20 10.67 -1.67
N LEU A 53 15.94 10.65 -1.22
CA LEU A 53 14.94 11.59 -1.71
C LEU A 53 15.24 13.01 -1.21
N PRO A 54 15.02 14.05 -2.06
CA PRO A 54 14.98 15.42 -1.57
C PRO A 54 13.79 15.59 -0.61
N ASP A 55 13.87 16.57 0.28
CA ASP A 55 12.85 16.74 1.33
C ASP A 55 11.46 17.03 0.76
N CYS A 56 11.39 17.73 -0.38
CA CYS A 56 10.18 17.99 -1.15
C CYS A 56 9.51 16.75 -1.77
N LYS A 57 10.17 15.58 -1.76
CA LYS A 57 9.53 14.29 -2.14
C LYS A 57 9.13 13.46 -0.93
N LYS A 58 9.55 13.85 0.27
CA LYS A 58 9.24 13.16 1.51
C LYS A 58 7.93 13.64 2.13
N ASP A 59 7.45 14.82 1.73
CA ASP A 59 6.16 15.38 2.13
C ASP A 59 5.03 15.14 1.12
N ASP A 60 5.35 14.69 -0.10
CA ASP A 60 4.38 14.20 -1.11
C ASP A 60 3.32 13.28 -0.49
N LEU A 61 2.08 13.44 -0.94
CA LEU A 61 0.92 12.69 -0.48
C LEU A 61 0.28 11.91 -1.63
N LEU A 62 -0.12 10.68 -1.34
CA LEU A 62 -0.98 9.87 -2.20
C LEU A 62 -2.40 9.85 -1.65
N ASN A 63 -3.39 10.13 -2.49
CA ASN A 63 -4.80 9.99 -2.18
C ASN A 63 -5.48 9.06 -3.20
N PHE A 64 -6.09 7.98 -2.70
CA PHE A 64 -6.73 6.95 -3.51
C PHE A 64 -8.24 7.18 -3.56
N GLU A 65 -8.75 7.70 -4.67
CA GLU A 65 -10.19 7.95 -4.82
C GLU A 65 -10.94 6.70 -5.31
N TYR A 66 -12.22 6.56 -4.92
CA TYR A 66 -13.05 5.37 -5.17
C TYR A 66 -13.26 5.02 -6.66
N GLU A 67 -12.97 5.95 -7.58
CA GLU A 67 -13.08 5.78 -9.04
C GLU A 67 -11.72 5.49 -9.72
N SER A 68 -10.81 4.81 -9.01
CA SER A 68 -9.47 4.42 -9.54
C SER A 68 -8.57 5.61 -9.90
N VAL A 69 -8.86 6.81 -9.40
CA VAL A 69 -8.01 7.98 -9.55
C VAL A 69 -7.04 8.04 -8.36
N LEU A 70 -5.74 8.13 -8.66
CA LEU A 70 -4.70 8.37 -7.67
C LEU A 70 -4.27 9.83 -7.82
N ILE A 71 -4.49 10.62 -6.77
CA ILE A 71 -3.99 11.99 -6.72
C ILE A 71 -2.64 11.97 -6.00
N THR A 72 -1.60 12.45 -6.68
CA THR A 72 -0.32 12.75 -6.05
C THR A 72 -0.26 14.26 -5.81
N ASP A 73 -0.10 14.68 -4.56
CA ASP A 73 0.05 16.07 -4.13
C ASP A 73 1.49 16.29 -3.68
N GLU A 74 2.17 17.33 -4.20
CA GLU A 74 3.57 17.66 -3.82
C GLU A 74 3.72 18.19 -2.38
N GLY A 75 2.65 18.20 -1.59
CA GLY A 75 2.70 18.57 -0.18
C GLY A 75 2.95 20.07 0.01
N GLU A 76 3.61 20.42 1.11
CA GLU A 76 3.84 21.84 1.44
C GLU A 76 5.02 22.42 0.64
N THR A 77 5.97 21.56 0.26
CA THR A 77 7.20 21.96 -0.42
C THR A 77 7.34 21.29 -1.77
N LYS A 78 7.06 22.05 -2.85
CA LYS A 78 7.28 21.56 -4.21
C LYS A 78 8.76 21.41 -4.54
N CYS A 79 9.11 20.35 -5.26
CA CYS A 79 10.47 20.18 -5.77
C CYS A 79 10.78 21.12 -6.94
N ASN A 80 9.76 21.43 -7.74
CA ASN A 80 9.85 22.38 -8.83
C ASN A 80 8.64 23.31 -8.83
N SER A 81 8.90 24.61 -8.71
CA SER A 81 7.86 25.63 -8.66
C SER A 81 6.93 25.63 -9.89
N ALA A 82 7.44 25.23 -11.06
CA ALA A 82 6.69 25.25 -12.32
C ALA A 82 5.73 24.06 -12.50
N ASP A 83 5.90 22.99 -11.72
CA ASP A 83 5.05 21.79 -11.83
C ASP A 83 3.62 22.12 -11.32
N PRO A 84 2.58 21.33 -11.59
CA PRO A 84 1.31 21.48 -10.88
C PRO A 84 1.45 21.04 -9.41
N GLN A 85 0.60 21.54 -8.51
CA GLN A 85 0.58 21.08 -7.11
C GLN A 85 0.14 19.61 -7.01
N THR A 86 -0.83 19.22 -7.83
CA THR A 86 -1.37 17.88 -7.87
C THR A 86 -1.34 17.32 -9.29
N VAL A 87 -1.10 16.02 -9.39
CA VAL A 87 -1.18 15.26 -10.63
C VAL A 87 -2.09 14.06 -10.40
N ASN A 88 -2.95 13.80 -11.38
CA ASN A 88 -3.80 12.61 -11.36
C ASN A 88 -3.15 11.50 -12.17
N SER A 89 -3.20 10.30 -11.61
CA SER A 89 -2.86 9.03 -12.26
C SER A 89 -3.94 8.00 -11.91
N TYR A 90 -3.70 6.72 -12.17
CA TYR A 90 -4.67 5.68 -11.87
C TYR A 90 -4.12 4.58 -10.97
N TRP A 91 -5.01 3.92 -10.25
CA TRP A 91 -4.70 2.76 -9.44
C TRP A 91 -5.77 1.69 -9.53
N HIS A 92 -5.42 0.44 -9.23
CA HIS A 92 -6.35 -0.67 -9.17
C HIS A 92 -5.97 -1.64 -8.06
N MET A 93 -6.92 -1.98 -7.19
CA MET A 93 -6.81 -3.10 -6.25
C MET A 93 -7.47 -4.33 -6.87
N ASN A 94 -6.79 -5.47 -6.84
CA ASN A 94 -7.38 -6.73 -7.29
C ASN A 94 -8.50 -7.21 -6.34
N ASP A 95 -9.33 -8.15 -6.80
CA ASP A 95 -10.52 -8.62 -6.06
C ASP A 95 -10.18 -9.22 -4.66
N ASP A 96 -8.98 -9.78 -4.50
CA ASP A 96 -8.53 -10.40 -3.26
C ASP A 96 -7.84 -9.43 -2.28
N ASN A 97 -7.69 -8.15 -2.66
CA ASN A 97 -6.94 -7.12 -1.93
C ASN A 97 -5.50 -7.53 -1.57
N THR A 98 -4.84 -8.24 -2.48
CA THR A 98 -3.46 -8.71 -2.35
C THR A 98 -2.50 -7.99 -3.28
N GLU A 99 -3.00 -7.34 -4.33
CA GLU A 99 -2.21 -6.63 -5.31
C GLU A 99 -2.79 -5.25 -5.58
N LEU A 100 -1.91 -4.24 -5.52
CA LEU A 100 -2.23 -2.86 -5.82
C LEU A 100 -1.37 -2.39 -6.99
N THR A 101 -2.01 -2.07 -8.10
CA THR A 101 -1.34 -1.60 -9.32
C THR A 101 -1.46 -0.10 -9.45
N PHE A 102 -0.34 0.58 -9.65
CA PHE A 102 -0.31 2.00 -10.04
C PHE A 102 -0.08 2.07 -11.54
N TYR A 103 -0.82 2.95 -12.21
CA TYR A 103 -0.66 3.22 -13.64
C TYR A 103 -0.21 4.66 -13.81
N ASP A 104 0.87 4.84 -14.56
CA ASP A 104 1.22 6.12 -15.17
C ASP A 104 0.81 6.11 -16.66
N ASP A 105 1.08 7.19 -17.39
CA ASP A 105 0.66 7.35 -18.79
C ASP A 105 1.21 6.25 -19.73
N THR A 106 2.30 5.57 -19.34
CA THR A 106 3.05 4.68 -20.24
C THR A 106 3.35 3.30 -19.65
N THR A 107 3.33 3.18 -18.32
CA THR A 107 3.71 1.98 -17.60
C THR A 107 2.80 1.74 -16.40
N SER A 108 2.87 0.53 -15.85
CA SER A 108 2.24 0.20 -14.59
C SER A 108 3.24 -0.51 -13.68
N THR A 109 3.06 -0.32 -12.38
CA THR A 109 3.80 -1.06 -11.35
C THR A 109 2.79 -1.74 -10.43
N THR A 110 2.84 -3.07 -10.38
CA THR A 110 2.05 -3.86 -9.43
C THR A 110 2.87 -4.13 -8.18
N TYR A 111 2.25 -3.89 -7.03
CA TYR A 111 2.79 -4.18 -5.71
C TYR A 111 1.96 -5.27 -5.04
N GLU A 112 2.63 -6.19 -4.37
CA GLU A 112 2.01 -7.03 -3.35
C GLU A 112 1.69 -6.17 -2.13
N VAL A 113 0.45 -6.28 -1.67
CA VAL A 113 -0.06 -5.60 -0.48
C VAL A 113 0.31 -6.40 0.75
N LYS A 114 1.24 -5.86 1.56
CA LYS A 114 1.68 -6.50 2.81
C LYS A 114 0.80 -6.10 4.00
N ASN A 115 0.32 -4.87 4.01
CA ASN A 115 -0.53 -4.35 5.07
C ASN A 115 -1.35 -3.16 4.57
N ILE A 116 -2.65 -3.15 4.86
CA ILE A 116 -3.50 -1.95 4.79
C ILE A 116 -4.26 -1.85 6.11
N SER A 117 -4.15 -0.69 6.75
CA SER A 117 -4.85 -0.37 7.98
C SER A 117 -5.17 1.12 7.99
N ARG A 118 -5.90 1.61 8.98
CA ARG A 118 -6.17 3.05 9.12
C ARG A 118 -4.92 3.93 9.31
N LYS A 119 -3.76 3.33 9.56
CA LYS A 119 -2.51 4.03 9.90
C LYS A 119 -1.34 3.72 8.98
N ASN A 120 -1.32 2.54 8.37
CA ASN A 120 -0.18 2.04 7.62
C ASN A 120 -0.64 1.41 6.31
N LEU A 121 0.12 1.69 5.26
CA LEU A 121 0.06 1.03 3.96
C LEU A 121 1.47 0.52 3.67
N GLU A 122 1.62 -0.79 3.47
CA GLU A 122 2.91 -1.43 3.20
C GLU A 122 2.82 -2.22 1.91
N LEU A 123 3.73 -1.92 0.99
CA LEU A 123 3.76 -2.42 -0.37
C LEU A 123 5.13 -3.03 -0.69
N GLU A 124 5.13 -4.10 -1.47
CA GLU A 124 6.35 -4.77 -1.91
C GLU A 124 6.26 -5.09 -3.41
N THR A 125 7.35 -4.94 -4.15
CA THR A 125 7.43 -5.40 -5.55
C THR A 125 8.83 -5.88 -5.85
N SER A 126 8.97 -6.79 -6.81
CA SER A 126 10.28 -7.29 -7.24
C SER A 126 10.42 -7.22 -8.75
N PHE A 127 11.63 -6.90 -9.21
CA PHE A 127 11.98 -6.82 -10.63
C PHE A 127 13.35 -7.44 -10.86
N ALA A 128 13.51 -8.11 -12.00
CA ALA A 128 14.76 -8.70 -12.42
C ALA A 128 15.51 -7.73 -13.34
N ASP A 129 16.78 -7.49 -13.05
CA ASP A 129 17.71 -6.89 -14.00
C ASP A 129 18.12 -7.96 -15.02
N GLU A 130 17.67 -7.81 -16.27
CA GLU A 130 17.94 -8.80 -17.32
C GLU A 130 19.43 -8.88 -17.70
N ALA A 131 20.20 -7.80 -17.52
CA ALA A 131 21.61 -7.77 -17.86
C ALA A 131 22.46 -8.51 -16.81
N THR A 132 22.10 -8.40 -15.53
CA THR A 132 22.85 -9.04 -14.43
C THR A 132 22.21 -10.30 -13.88
N GLY A 133 20.94 -10.56 -14.19
CA GLY A 133 20.14 -11.65 -13.63
C GLY A 133 19.80 -11.48 -12.13
N ILE A 134 20.01 -10.29 -11.56
CA ILE A 134 19.72 -10.02 -10.15
C ILE A 134 18.26 -9.61 -10.00
N THR A 135 17.54 -10.27 -9.09
CA THR A 135 16.22 -9.81 -8.64
C THR A 135 16.37 -8.81 -7.51
N TYR A 136 15.82 -7.62 -7.69
CA TYR A 136 15.68 -6.61 -6.66
C TYR A 136 14.27 -6.61 -6.11
N THR A 137 14.15 -6.36 -4.82
CA THR A 137 12.88 -6.19 -4.11
C THR A 137 12.82 -4.80 -3.52
N TRP A 138 11.80 -4.03 -3.90
CA TRP A 138 11.44 -2.77 -3.26
C TRP A 138 10.40 -3.00 -2.17
N LYS A 139 10.60 -2.35 -1.02
CA LYS A 139 9.60 -2.27 0.05
C LYS A 139 9.31 -0.81 0.34
N LYS A 140 8.03 -0.43 0.33
CA LYS A 140 7.55 0.92 0.65
C LYS A 140 6.59 0.85 1.83
N SER A 141 6.73 1.77 2.77
CA SER A 141 5.73 1.97 3.82
C SER A 141 5.26 3.42 3.81
N TYR A 142 3.97 3.61 4.04
CA TYR A 142 3.32 4.90 4.13
C TYR A 142 2.56 5.00 5.45
N LYS A 143 2.44 6.23 5.95
CA LYS A 143 1.60 6.55 7.10
C LYS A 143 0.41 7.40 6.64
N SER A 144 -0.76 7.16 7.23
CA SER A 144 -1.88 8.09 7.04
C SER A 144 -1.63 9.40 7.80
N LEU A 145 -2.27 10.48 7.34
CA LEU A 145 -2.28 11.79 7.98
C LEU A 145 -3.60 12.07 8.71
#